data_AF-A0A561UWW4-F1
#
_entry.id   AF-A0A561UWW4-F1
#
_cell.length_a   1.000
_cell.length_b   1.000
_cell.length_c   1.000
_cell.angle_alpha   90.00
_cell.angle_beta   90.00
_cell.angle_gamma   90.00
#
_symmetry.space_group_name_H-M   'P 1'
#
loop_
_entity.id
_entity.type
_entity.pdbx_description
1 polymer ?
#
loop_
_entity_poly.entity_id
_entity_poly.type
_entity_poly.pdbx_seq_one_letter_code
_entity_poly.pdbx_strand_id
1 'polypeptide(L)'
;MDAVELGVIPFTAPVKIVPANGLWVLDGRLVVAEEWHAEMWLDDANNIALYSRVWKTLRESAVYGADAHKVINSARRALNPS
;
A
#
# COMPACT_ATOMS: atom_id res chain seq x y z
N MET A 1 22.85 -0.93 -2.41
CA MET A 1 21.87 -0.61 -3.46
C MET A 1 20.58 -0.38 -2.74
N ASP A 2 20.10 0.86 -2.71
CA ASP A 2 18.82 1.19 -2.08
C ASP A 2 17.73 0.53 -2.93
N ALA A 3 17.25 -0.61 -2.48
CA ALA A 3 16.31 -1.43 -3.23
C ALA A 3 14.89 -0.97 -2.91
N VAL A 4 14.17 -0.51 -3.93
CA VAL A 4 12.72 -0.35 -3.84
C VAL A 4 12.09 -1.74 -3.72
N GLU A 5 11.27 -1.94 -2.70
CA GLU A 5 10.45 -3.14 -2.52
C GLU A 5 9.01 -2.83 -2.95
N LEU A 6 8.50 -3.58 -3.93
CA LEU A 6 7.12 -3.48 -4.39
C LEU A 6 6.28 -4.62 -3.80
N GLY A 7 5.25 -4.25 -3.04
CA GLY A 7 4.21 -5.15 -2.56
C GLY A 7 2.90 -4.97 -3.33
N VAL A 8 2.15 -6.05 -3.52
CA VAL A 8 0.81 -6.05 -4.13
C VAL A 8 -0.14 -6.76 -3.17
N ILE A 9 -1.30 -6.18 -2.86
CA ILE A 9 -2.36 -6.86 -2.12
C ILE A 9 -3.30 -7.53 -3.16
N PRO A 10 -3.33 -8.87 -3.26
CA PRO A 10 -4.29 -9.55 -4.14
C PRO A 10 -5.73 -9.28 -3.70
N PHE A 11 -6.67 -9.18 -4.63
CA PHE A 11 -8.10 -9.04 -4.29
C PHE A 11 -8.68 -10.21 -3.48
N THR A 12 -8.03 -11.37 -3.51
CA THR A 12 -8.41 -12.57 -2.75
C THR A 12 -7.75 -12.64 -1.37
N ALA A 13 -6.86 -11.71 -1.03
CA ALA A 13 -6.19 -11.73 0.25
C ALA A 13 -7.14 -11.27 1.38
N PRO A 14 -7.13 -11.95 2.53
CA PRO A 14 -7.83 -11.44 3.70
C PRO A 14 -7.16 -10.14 4.15
N VAL A 15 -7.95 -9.09 4.34
CA VAL A 15 -7.49 -7.78 4.82
C VAL A 15 -8.12 -7.46 6.16
N LYS A 16 -7.32 -6.93 7.10
CA LYS A 16 -7.81 -6.46 8.40
C LYS A 16 -8.43 -5.07 8.33
N ILE A 17 -8.00 -4.28 7.35
CA ILE A 17 -8.52 -2.94 7.03
C ILE A 17 -8.58 -2.78 5.52
N VAL A 18 -9.53 -1.98 5.03
CA VAL A 18 -9.67 -1.71 3.59
C VAL A 18 -8.54 -0.77 3.15
N PRO A 19 -7.85 -1.04 2.02
CA PRO A 19 -6.95 -0.06 1.40
C PRO A 19 -7.79 1.14 0.94
N ALA A 20 -7.70 2.25 1.68
CA ALA A 20 -8.41 3.49 1.41
C ALA A 20 -7.59 4.38 0.46
N ASN A 21 -7.65 5.70 0.67
CA ASN A 21 -6.90 6.67 -0.13
C ASN A 21 -5.38 6.46 -0.06
N GLY A 22 -4.67 7.04 -1.03
CA GLY A 22 -3.21 7.01 -1.08
C GLY A 22 -2.59 7.69 0.14
N LEU A 23 -1.52 7.09 0.66
CA LEU A 23 -0.73 7.66 1.74
C LEU A 23 0.77 7.38 1.54
N TRP A 24 1.61 8.28 2.02
CA TRP A 24 3.07 8.11 2.08
C TRP A 24 3.56 8.37 3.50
N VAL A 25 4.44 7.52 3.99
CA VAL A 25 5.16 7.72 5.26
C VAL A 25 6.60 8.06 4.92
N LEU A 26 7.01 9.29 5.23
CA LEU A 26 8.33 9.84 4.93
C LEU A 26 9.17 9.87 6.21
N ASP A 27 10.26 9.11 6.22
CA ASP A 27 11.25 9.00 7.31
C ASP A 27 10.66 8.73 8.71
N GLY A 28 9.43 8.23 8.80
CA GLY A 28 8.71 8.07 10.07
C GLY A 28 8.45 9.40 10.79
N ARG A 29 8.43 10.52 10.06
CA ARG A 29 8.31 11.89 10.59
C ARG A 29 7.20 12.71 9.95
N LEU A 30 6.76 12.33 8.77
CA LEU A 30 5.66 12.98 8.07
C LEU A 30 4.82 11.91 7.39
N VAL A 31 3.51 12.08 7.48
CA VAL A 31 2.57 11.34 6.66
C VAL A 31 1.87 12.31 5.73
N VAL A 32 1.86 11.97 4.44
CA VAL A 32 1.05 12.67 3.45
C VAL A 32 -0.11 11.75 3.11
N ALA A 33 -1.35 12.23 3.29
CA ALA A 33 -2.55 11.49 2.95
C ALA A 33 -3.34 12.26 1.89
N GLU A 34 -3.71 11.60 0.81
CA GLU A 34 -4.52 12.23 -0.24
C GLU A 34 -6.01 12.11 0.06
N GLU A 35 -6.71 13.18 -0.27
CA GLU A 35 -8.15 13.24 -0.44
C GLU A 35 -8.47 13.84 -1.80
N TRP A 36 -9.67 13.57 -2.30
CA TRP A 36 -10.12 14.00 -3.64
C TRP A 36 -9.94 15.49 -3.95
N HIS A 37 -9.91 16.34 -2.91
CA HIS A 37 -9.84 17.79 -3.03
C HIS A 37 -8.70 18.39 -2.20
N ALA A 38 -7.93 17.57 -1.48
CA ALA A 38 -6.97 18.05 -0.50
C ALA A 38 -5.84 17.06 -0.29
N GLU A 39 -4.66 17.59 0.02
CA GLU A 39 -3.53 16.81 0.51
C GLU A 39 -3.30 17.21 1.96
N MET A 40 -3.28 16.23 2.86
CA MET A 40 -3.06 16.46 4.29
C MET A 40 -1.62 16.10 4.66
N TRP A 41 -0.92 17.04 5.27
CA TRP A 41 0.43 16.85 5.82
C TRP A 41 0.30 16.68 7.32
N LEU A 42 0.62 15.48 7.81
CA LEU A 42 0.39 15.06 9.18
C LEU A 42 1.73 14.71 9.84
N ASP A 43 2.24 15.63 10.65
CA ASP A 43 3.57 15.55 11.29
C ASP A 43 3.52 15.42 12.82
N ASP A 44 2.34 15.43 13.43
CA ASP A 44 2.21 15.13 14.85
C ASP A 44 2.36 13.62 15.14
N ALA A 45 2.87 13.32 16.33
CA ALA A 45 3.22 11.97 16.73
C ALA A 45 2.03 10.99 16.72
N ASN A 46 0.82 11.45 17.00
CA ASN A 46 -0.36 10.59 17.04
C ASN A 46 -0.77 10.17 15.63
N ASN A 47 -0.78 11.13 14.69
CA ASN A 47 -1.04 10.83 13.29
C ASN A 47 0.04 9.93 12.69
N ILE A 48 1.33 10.21 12.92
CA ILE A 48 2.41 9.34 12.46
C ILE A 48 2.23 7.91 12.98
N ALA A 49 1.92 7.74 14.27
CA ALA A 49 1.71 6.43 14.87
C ALA A 49 0.52 5.69 14.26
N LEU A 50 -0.60 6.39 14.07
CA LEU A 50 -1.81 5.84 13.47
C LEU A 50 -1.55 5.35 12.04
N TYR A 51 -1.02 6.21 11.18
CA TYR A 51 -0.79 5.89 9.77
C TYR A 51 0.34 4.88 9.58
N SER A 52 1.35 4.87 10.46
CA SER A 52 2.35 3.79 10.50
C SER A 52 1.72 2.44 10.81
N ARG A 53 0.71 2.40 11.69
CA ARG A 53 -0.03 1.17 12.01
C ARG A 53 -0.89 0.74 10.82
N VAL A 54 -1.57 1.66 10.15
CA VAL A 54 -2.32 1.40 8.91
C VAL A 54 -1.41 0.79 7.85
N TRP A 55 -0.27 1.42 7.57
CA TRP A 55 0.73 0.93 6.62
C TRP A 55 1.20 -0.48 6.96
N LYS A 56 1.61 -0.73 8.21
CA LYS A 56 2.04 -2.06 8.67
C LYS A 56 0.94 -3.10 8.51
N THR A 57 -0.30 -2.75 8.84
CA THR A 57 -1.45 -3.66 8.74
C THR A 57 -1.73 -4.05 7.28
N LEU A 58 -1.65 -3.09 6.34
CA LEU A 58 -1.81 -3.39 4.92
C LEU A 58 -0.65 -4.25 4.38
N ARG A 59 0.57 -3.98 4.84
CA ARG A 59 1.79 -4.72 4.47
C ARG A 59 1.69 -6.21 4.78
N GLU A 60 0.99 -6.59 5.86
CA GLU A 60 0.77 -7.99 6.26
C GLU A 60 -0.03 -8.79 5.22
N SER A 61 -0.89 -8.13 4.44
CA SER A 61 -1.71 -8.77 3.40
C SER A 61 -1.07 -8.71 2.01
N ALA A 62 0.06 -8.03 1.86
CA ALA A 62 0.73 -7.86 0.57
C ALA A 62 1.67 -9.04 0.26
N VAL A 63 1.74 -9.39 -1.03
CA VAL A 63 2.72 -10.32 -1.59
C VAL A 63 3.83 -9.55 -2.30
N TYR A 64 5.02 -10.15 -2.37
CA TYR A 64 6.23 -9.50 -2.89
C TYR A 64 6.93 -10.39 -3.93
N GLY A 65 7.88 -9.81 -4.66
CA GLY A 65 8.74 -10.53 -5.59
C GLY A 65 7.98 -11.41 -6.58
N ALA A 66 8.30 -12.70 -6.60
CA ALA A 66 7.70 -13.65 -7.54
C ALA A 66 6.17 -13.75 -7.41
N ASP A 67 5.62 -13.64 -6.20
CA ASP A 67 4.18 -13.75 -6.00
C ASP A 67 3.44 -12.49 -6.45
N ALA A 68 4.02 -11.30 -6.26
CA ALA A 68 3.52 -10.07 -6.86
C ALA A 68 3.51 -10.15 -8.40
N HIS A 69 4.58 -10.67 -9.00
CA HIS A 69 4.64 -10.90 -10.46
C HIS A 69 3.55 -11.86 -10.95
N LYS A 70 3.23 -12.92 -10.19
CA LYS A 70 2.13 -13.84 -10.53
C LYS A 70 0.78 -13.13 -10.54
N VAL A 71 0.49 -12.29 -9.54
CA VAL A 71 -0.75 -11.51 -9.48
C VAL A 71 -0.91 -10.63 -10.72
N ILE A 72 0.13 -9.86 -11.05
CA ILE A 72 0.13 -8.96 -12.22
C ILE A 72 -0.08 -9.74 -13.52
N ASN A 73 0.67 -10.84 -13.71
CA ASN A 73 0.56 -11.64 -14.93
C ASN A 73 -0.82 -12.31 -15.07
N SER A 74 -1.43 -12.74 -13.97
CA SER A 74 -2.81 -13.26 -13.98
C SER A 74 -3.81 -12.19 -14.41
N ALA A 75 -3.72 -10.97 -13.89
CA ALA A 75 -4.58 -9.86 -14.31
C ALA A 75 -4.40 -9.53 -15.81
N ARG A 76 -3.15 -9.49 -16.31
CA ARG A 76 -2.86 -9.26 -17.73
C ARG A 76 -3.49 -10.29 -18.66
N ARG A 77 -3.47 -11.57 -18.27
CA ARG A 77 -4.13 -12.64 -19.04
C ARG A 77 -5.65 -12.49 -19.06
N ALA A 78 -6.25 -12.10 -17.93
CA ALA A 78 -7.70 -11.89 -17.85
C ALA A 78 -8.21 -10.76 -18.77
N LEU A 79 -7.38 -9.74 -19.02
CA LEU A 79 -7.71 -8.62 -19.91
C LEU A 79 -7.53 -8.94 -21.41
N ASN A 80 -6.71 -9.94 -21.74
CA ASN A 80 -6.48 -10.40 -23.11
C ASN A 80 -6.79 -11.90 -23.21
N PRO A 81 -8.06 -12.30 -23.07
CA PRO A 81 -8.43 -13.69 -23.30
C PRO A 81 -8.22 -13.99 -24.79
N SER A 82 -7.19 -14.78 -25.08
CA SER A 82 -6.93 -15.36 -26.40
C SER A 82 -8.06 -16.30 -26.81
#